data_AF-A0A2R6S725-F1
#
_entry.id   AF-A0A2R6S725-F1
#
_cell.length_a   1.000
_cell.length_b   1.000
_cell.length_c   1.000
_cell.angle_alpha   90.00
_cell.angle_beta   90.00
_cell.angle_gamma   90.00
#
_symmetry.space_group_name_H-M   'P 1'
#
loop_
_entity.id
_entity.type
_entity.pdbx_description
1 polymer ?
#
loop_
_entity_poly.entity_id
_entity_poly.type
_entity_poly.pdbx_seq_one_letter_code
_entity_poly.pdbx_strand_id
1 'polypeptide(L)'
;MISEAPTKGILVTFHGPSYPDPFTNEETPQSFNIRVFCDTDASDPTFKSYDGKDTWVEWTHNAGCALGINPGQPPKTNPDPENDGDDIPESSVGSGIGYFFLLYVSILYRKYKMQP
;
A
#
# COMPACT_ATOMS: atom_id res chain seq x y z
N MET A 1 -18.01 29.73 3.43
CA MET A 1 -17.66 28.51 4.17
C MET A 1 -17.26 27.48 3.13
N ILE A 2 -15.96 27.33 2.87
CA ILE A 2 -15.47 26.44 1.82
C ILE A 2 -15.46 25.04 2.44
N SER A 3 -16.30 24.17 1.90
CA SER A 3 -16.38 22.75 2.23
C SER A 3 -15.01 22.13 1.96
N GLU A 4 -14.31 21.75 3.03
CA GLU A 4 -13.11 20.92 2.98
C GLU A 4 -13.55 19.56 2.40
N ALA A 5 -13.39 19.38 1.08
CA ALA A 5 -13.62 18.08 0.48
C ALA A 5 -12.73 17.06 1.22
N PRO A 6 -13.21 15.84 1.52
CA PRO A 6 -12.39 14.86 2.22
C PRO A 6 -11.13 14.63 1.39
N THR A 7 -10.00 15.11 1.90
CA THR A 7 -8.69 14.98 1.26
C THR A 7 -8.43 13.48 1.17
N LYS A 8 -8.55 12.92 -0.03
CA LYS A 8 -8.31 11.49 -0.25
C LYS A 8 -6.87 11.20 0.17
N GLY A 9 -6.69 10.18 0.99
CA GLY A 9 -5.38 9.86 1.55
C GLY A 9 -5.42 8.66 2.47
N ILE A 10 -4.27 8.38 3.08
CA ILE A 10 -4.04 7.26 3.98
C ILE A 10 -3.57 7.82 5.32
N LEU A 11 -4.16 7.37 6.42
CA LEU A 11 -3.64 7.59 7.77
C LEU A 11 -2.97 6.31 8.24
N VAL A 12 -1.67 6.40 8.57
CA VAL A 12 -0.91 5.31 9.16
C VAL A 12 -0.55 5.70 10.58
N THR A 13 -0.96 4.87 11.54
CA THR A 13 -0.61 5.05 12.96
C THR A 13 0.29 3.91 13.39
N PHE A 14 1.48 4.25 13.86
CA PHE A 14 2.43 3.32 14.45
C PHE A 14 2.36 3.43 15.96
N HIS A 15 2.06 2.31 16.62
CA HIS A 15 2.06 2.24 18.08
C HIS A 15 3.42 1.77 18.58
N GLY A 16 4.04 2.58 19.44
CA GLY A 16 5.29 2.26 20.10
C GLY A 16 5.08 1.74 21.53
N PRO A 17 6.17 1.32 22.20
CA PRO A 17 6.14 1.05 23.63
C PRO A 17 5.83 2.32 24.43
N SER A 18 5.25 2.16 25.61
CA SER A 18 5.08 3.26 26.57
C SER A 18 6.44 3.75 27.06
N TYR A 19 6.59 5.06 27.20
CA TYR A 19 7.79 5.69 27.75
C TYR A 19 7.47 6.37 29.07
N PRO A 20 8.32 6.23 30.11
CA PRO A 20 8.09 6.90 31.38
C PRO A 20 8.29 8.41 31.22
N ASP A 21 7.33 9.20 31.70
CA ASP A 21 7.48 10.64 31.80
C ASP A 21 8.63 10.99 32.77
N PRO A 22 9.56 11.88 32.39
CA PRO A 22 10.74 12.18 33.19
C PRO A 22 10.42 12.91 34.51
N PHE A 23 9.22 13.50 34.64
CA PHE A 23 8.79 14.24 35.82
C PHE A 23 7.83 13.44 36.70
N THR A 24 6.96 12.62 36.12
CA THR A 24 5.95 11.84 36.87
C THR A 24 6.27 10.35 37.00
N ASN A 25 7.24 9.83 36.23
CA ASN A 25 7.51 8.39 36.03
C ASN A 25 6.30 7.58 35.54
N GLU A 26 5.26 8.25 35.01
CA GLU A 26 4.08 7.59 34.48
C GLU A 26 4.36 7.03 33.08
N GLU A 27 4.03 5.76 32.86
CA GLU A 27 4.17 5.14 31.54
C GLU A 27 3.14 5.72 30.57
N THR A 28 3.62 6.44 29.56
CA THR A 28 2.78 7.08 28.56
C THR A 28 2.94 6.39 27.21
N PRO A 29 1.87 5.75 26.67
CA PRO A 29 1.88 5.17 25.33
C PRO A 29 2.23 6.24 24.28
N GLN A 30 3.09 5.88 23.32
CA GLN A 30 3.50 6.77 22.24
C GLN A 30 2.91 6.29 20.91
N SER A 31 2.38 7.22 20.12
CA SER A 31 1.96 6.96 18.75
C SER A 31 2.63 7.90 17.76
N PHE A 32 2.98 7.37 16.59
CA PHE A 32 3.46 8.14 15.46
C PHE A 32 2.42 8.07 14.34
N ASN A 33 1.84 9.22 14.00
CA ASN A 33 0.75 9.36 13.05
C ASN A 33 1.25 10.04 11.78
N ILE A 34 1.10 9.37 10.64
CA ILE A 34 1.43 9.91 9.32
C ILE A 34 0.14 10.05 8.52
N ARG A 35 -0.19 11.27 8.11
CA ARG A 35 -1.24 11.56 7.13
C ARG A 35 -0.60 11.70 5.76
N VAL A 36 -0.88 10.76 4.86
CA VAL A 36 -0.41 10.79 3.48
C VAL A 36 -1.55 11.25 2.57
N PHE A 37 -1.45 12.46 2.05
CA PHE A 37 -2.40 13.02 1.09
C PHE A 37 -2.06 12.55 -0.33
N CYS A 38 -3.10 12.18 -1.09
CA CYS A 38 -2.97 11.88 -2.51
C CYS A 38 -2.77 13.16 -3.31
N ASP A 39 -1.63 13.25 -4.00
CA ASP A 39 -1.36 14.29 -4.99
C ASP A 39 -0.41 13.73 -6.07
N THR A 40 -0.40 14.34 -7.25
CA THR A 40 0.56 14.01 -8.31
C THR A 40 1.95 14.51 -7.98
N ASP A 41 2.04 15.63 -7.27
CA ASP A 41 3.31 16.25 -6.89
C ASP A 41 3.73 15.74 -5.51
N ALA A 42 4.86 15.04 -5.47
CA ALA A 42 5.43 14.56 -4.22
C ALA A 42 6.13 15.71 -3.47
N SER A 43 5.81 15.86 -2.19
CA SER A 43 6.52 16.76 -1.27
C SER A 43 7.31 15.96 -0.23
N ASP A 44 8.20 16.63 0.50
CA ASP A 44 8.84 16.05 1.67
C ASP A 44 7.87 16.01 2.86
N PRO A 45 7.97 15.00 3.76
CA PRO A 45 7.18 14.95 4.98
C PRO A 45 7.41 16.18 5.87
N THR A 46 6.31 16.75 6.38
CA THR A 46 6.31 17.94 7.23
C THR A 46 5.83 17.57 8.63
N PHE A 47 6.66 17.86 9.64
CA PHE A 47 6.26 17.76 11.04
C PHE A 47 5.16 18.78 11.37
N LYS A 48 4.10 18.34 12.05
CA LYS A 48 2.99 19.22 12.45
C LYS A 48 2.96 19.49 13.94
N SER A 49 2.96 18.44 14.75
CA SER A 49 2.82 18.60 16.20
C SER A 49 3.33 17.38 16.96
N TYR A 50 3.63 17.63 18.23
CA TYR A 50 3.87 16.63 19.24
C TYR A 50 3.31 17.13 20.57
N ASP A 51 2.48 16.35 21.22
CA ASP A 51 1.82 16.69 22.49
C ASP A 51 2.38 15.91 23.69
N GLY A 52 3.51 15.24 23.52
CA GLY A 52 4.09 14.34 24.52
C GLY A 52 3.64 12.89 24.41
N LYS A 53 2.64 12.58 23.57
CA LYS A 53 2.13 11.22 23.35
C LYS A 53 2.05 10.87 21.87
N ASP A 54 1.47 11.78 21.09
CA ASP A 54 1.19 11.59 19.68
C ASP A 54 2.01 12.56 18.84
N THR A 55 2.84 12.01 17.97
CA THR A 55 3.55 12.78 16.94
C THR A 55 2.75 12.76 15.65
N TRP A 56 2.58 13.92 15.03
CA TRP A 56 1.86 14.07 13.77
C TRP A 56 2.76 14.57 12.65
N VAL A 57 2.76 13.84 11.55
CA VAL A 57 3.45 14.18 10.30
C VAL A 57 2.45 14.19 9.16
N GLU A 58 2.56 15.18 8.30
CA GLU A 58 1.81 15.23 7.03
C GLU A 58 2.76 15.07 5.87
N TRP A 59 2.33 14.31 4.88
CA TRP A 59 3.12 14.03 3.70
C TRP A 59 2.22 14.03 2.48
N THR A 60 2.63 14.69 1.40
CA THR A 60 1.91 14.66 0.14
C THR A 60 2.68 13.77 -0.83
N HIS A 61 2.05 12.69 -1.30
CA HIS A 61 2.70 11.73 -2.18
C HIS A 61 1.68 10.96 -3.02
N ASN A 62 2.08 10.55 -4.22
CA ASN A 62 1.25 9.71 -5.10
C ASN A 62 0.89 8.34 -4.48
N ALA A 63 1.59 7.93 -3.42
CA ALA A 63 1.35 6.69 -2.69
C ALA A 63 0.09 6.78 -1.80
N GLY A 64 -0.38 7.99 -1.49
CA GLY A 64 -1.66 8.21 -0.82
C GLY A 64 -2.86 8.02 -1.76
N CYS A 65 -2.63 7.86 -3.06
CA CYS A 65 -3.68 7.67 -4.06
C CYS A 65 -4.10 6.20 -4.13
N ALA A 66 -5.42 5.97 -4.24
CA ALA A 66 -5.93 4.62 -4.45
C ALA A 66 -5.43 4.05 -5.79
N LEU A 67 -4.89 2.83 -5.74
CA LEU A 67 -4.45 2.09 -6.92
C LEU A 67 -5.65 1.92 -7.87
N GLY A 68 -5.58 2.53 -9.05
CA GLY A 68 -6.64 2.48 -10.07
C GLY A 68 -7.27 3.83 -10.44
N ILE A 69 -6.97 4.90 -9.71
CA ILE A 69 -7.42 6.25 -10.07
C ILE A 69 -6.25 6.99 -10.73
N ASN A 70 -5.97 6.68 -12.00
CA ASN A 70 -5.24 7.63 -12.83
C ASN A 70 -6.15 8.86 -12.99
N PRO A 71 -5.71 10.09 -12.66
CA PRO A 71 -6.54 11.30 -12.73
C PRO A 71 -7.02 11.68 -14.15
N GLY A 72 -6.72 10.88 -15.17
CA GLY A 72 -7.23 11.01 -16.54
C GLY A 72 -7.93 9.76 -17.09
N GLN A 73 -8.15 8.71 -16.28
CA GLN A 73 -8.80 7.49 -16.77
C GLN A 73 -10.25 7.42 -16.26
N PRO A 74 -11.25 7.41 -17.16
CA PRO A 74 -12.63 7.23 -16.74
C PRO A 74 -12.76 5.91 -15.96
N PRO A 75 -13.62 5.86 -14.92
CA PRO A 75 -13.84 4.65 -14.16
C PRO A 75 -14.21 3.53 -15.13
N LYS A 76 -13.49 2.42 -15.07
CA LYS A 76 -13.88 1.20 -15.79
C LYS A 76 -15.20 0.75 -15.19
N THR A 77 -16.31 1.08 -15.86
CA THR A 77 -17.61 0.45 -15.63
C THR A 77 -17.39 -1.06 -15.73
N ASN A 78 -17.68 -1.79 -14.65
CA ASN A 78 -17.71 -3.25 -14.68
C ASN A 78 -18.60 -3.69 -15.84
N PRO A 79 -18.13 -4.53 -16.79
CA PRO A 79 -19.05 -5.15 -17.73
C PRO A 79 -19.82 -6.22 -16.97
N ASP A 80 -21.15 -6.13 -17.04
CA ASP A 80 -22.03 -7.29 -16.86
C ASP A 80 -21.54 -8.45 -17.73
N PRO A 81 -21.70 -9.71 -17.30
CA PRO A 81 -21.21 -10.85 -18.05
C PRO A 81 -22.26 -11.27 -19.07
N GLU A 82 -22.24 -10.69 -20.27
CA GLU A 82 -22.77 -11.40 -21.45
C GLU A 82 -22.42 -10.70 -22.77
N ASN A 83 -21.78 -11.50 -23.62
CA ASN A 83 -21.96 -11.59 -25.07
C ASN A 83 -20.84 -11.07 -26.00
N ASP A 84 -20.54 -11.98 -26.94
CA ASP A 84 -19.54 -12.06 -28.01
C ASP A 84 -19.13 -10.77 -28.72
N GLY A 85 -17.86 -10.72 -29.13
CA GLY A 85 -17.39 -9.84 -30.20
C GLY A 85 -15.88 -9.62 -30.20
N ASP A 86 -15.24 -10.02 -31.29
CA ASP A 86 -13.79 -10.13 -31.54
C ASP A 86 -12.91 -8.87 -31.33
N ASP A 87 -11.61 -9.17 -31.24
CA ASP A 87 -10.44 -8.33 -31.52
C ASP A 87 -9.91 -7.34 -30.46
N ILE A 88 -9.18 -7.90 -29.49
CA ILE A 88 -7.98 -7.26 -28.93
C ILE A 88 -6.87 -8.33 -28.89
N PRO A 89 -5.66 -8.07 -29.43
CA PRO A 89 -4.52 -8.94 -29.18
C PRO A 89 -4.13 -8.80 -27.71
N GLU A 90 -4.80 -9.54 -26.83
CA GLU A 90 -4.30 -9.80 -25.49
C GLU A 90 -2.94 -10.45 -25.68
N SER A 91 -1.87 -9.71 -25.36
CA SER A 91 -0.57 -10.31 -25.14
C SER A 91 -0.76 -11.33 -24.03
N SER A 92 -0.93 -12.58 -24.44
CA SER A 92 -1.05 -13.76 -23.59
C SER A 92 0.22 -13.82 -22.73
N VAL A 93 0.17 -13.16 -21.57
CA VAL A 93 1.19 -13.27 -20.55
C VAL A 93 0.99 -14.64 -19.90
N GLY A 94 1.67 -15.63 -20.47
CA GLY A 94 1.64 -17.00 -19.98
C GLY A 94 1.89 -17.03 -18.48
N SER A 95 0.98 -17.65 -17.74
CA SER A 95 1.03 -17.74 -16.28
C SER A 95 2.30 -18.50 -15.84
N GLY A 96 3.35 -17.75 -15.48
CA GLY A 96 4.67 -18.27 -15.07
C GLY A 96 4.66 -19.13 -13.81
N ILE A 97 3.53 -19.22 -13.14
CA ILE A 97 3.30 -20.08 -11.97
C ILE A 97 3.46 -21.56 -12.35
N GLY A 98 3.00 -21.98 -13.54
CA GLY A 98 3.11 -23.39 -13.97
C GLY A 98 4.56 -23.85 -14.18
N TYR A 99 5.42 -22.96 -14.70
CA TYR A 99 6.84 -23.27 -14.92
C TYR A 99 7.63 -23.40 -13.62
N PHE A 100 7.28 -22.60 -12.60
CA PHE A 100 7.89 -22.70 -11.27
C PHE A 100 7.71 -24.10 -10.65
N PHE A 101 6.51 -24.70 -10.79
CA PHE A 101 6.25 -26.05 -10.28
C PHE A 101 7.07 -27.13 -11.02
N LEU A 102 7.29 -26.99 -12.33
CA LEU A 102 8.13 -27.92 -13.09
C LEU A 102 9.60 -27.85 -12.67
N LEU A 103 10.12 -26.64 -12.40
CA LEU A 103 11.47 -26.47 -11.84
C LEU A 103 11.58 -27.05 -10.43
N TYR A 104 10.58 -26.80 -9.58
CA TYR A 104 10.56 -27.34 -8.22
C TYR A 104 10.55 -28.87 -8.20
N VAL A 105 9.70 -29.51 -9.01
CA VAL A 105 9.61 -30.98 -9.12
C VAL A 105 10.88 -31.56 -9.73
N SER A 106 11.46 -30.94 -10.76
CA SER A 106 12.70 -31.44 -11.38
C SER A 106 13.92 -31.32 -10.46
N ILE A 107 14.02 -30.26 -9.65
CA ILE A 107 15.05 -30.12 -8.62
C ILE A 107 14.86 -31.18 -7.52
N LEU A 108 13.63 -31.40 -7.05
CA LEU A 108 13.32 -32.44 -6.07
C LEU A 108 13.64 -33.85 -6.59
N TYR A 109 13.26 -34.16 -7.82
CA TYR A 109 13.51 -35.45 -8.44
C TYR A 109 15.01 -35.73 -8.58
N ARG A 110 15.82 -34.73 -8.96
CA ARG A 110 17.28 -34.86 -9.01
C ARG A 110 17.88 -35.11 -7.62
N LYS A 111 17.37 -34.44 -6.59
CA LYS A 111 17.80 -34.66 -5.20
C LYS A 111 17.45 -36.08 -4.73
N TYR A 112 16.26 -36.58 -5.04
CA TYR A 112 15.81 -37.93 -4.64
C TYR A 112 16.56 -39.06 -5.37
N LYS A 113 16.96 -38.86 -6.63
CA LYS A 113 17.72 -39.85 -7.41
C LYS A 113 19.21 -39.92 -7.03
N MET A 114 19.72 -38.94 -6.27
CA MET A 114 21.10 -38.87 -5.79
C MET A 114 21.25 -39.26 -4.32
N GLN A 115 20.26 -39.92 -3.72
CA GLN A 115 20.44 -40.61 -2.44
C GLN A 115 20.80 -42.08 -2.72
N PRO A 116 21.98 -42.57 -2.31
CA PRO A 116 22.31 -43.99 -2.38
C PRO A 116 21.41 -44.83 -1.47
#